data_AF-A0AAP3A3F5-F1
#
_entry.id   AF-A0AAP3A3F5-F1
#
_cell.length_a   1.000
_cell.length_b   1.000
_cell.length_c   1.000
_cell.angle_alpha   90.00
_cell.angle_beta   90.00
_cell.angle_gamma   90.00
#
_symmetry.space_group_name_H-M   'P 1'
#
loop_
_entity.id
_entity.type
_entity.pdbx_description
1 polymer ?
#
loop_
_entity_poly.entity_id
_entity_poly.type
_entity_poly.pdbx_seq_one_letter_code
_entity_poly.pdbx_strand_id
1 'polypeptide(L)'
;AVRGGCNLFDLDQLRMEYSPDEYQNLLMCEFVDDLAYVFPLSELQACMVDSWEVWTDFHALALRPFGWREVWIGYDPAKGTQNGDSAGCVVVAPPAVPGGKFRILERHQWRGMDFRAQ
;
A
#
# COMPACT_ATOMS: atom_id res chain seq x y z
N ALA A 1 22.84 -1.09 22.68
CA ALA A 1 24.00 -0.96 21.78
C ALA A 1 25.03 0.05 22.30
N VAL A 2 24.72 1.35 22.37
CA VAL A 2 25.67 2.40 22.80
C VAL A 2 26.15 2.23 24.24
N ARG A 3 25.25 1.96 25.20
CA ARG A 3 25.64 1.61 26.58
C ARG A 3 26.43 0.28 26.70
N GLY A 4 26.48 -0.51 25.62
CA GLY A 4 27.25 -1.74 25.52
C GLY A 4 28.61 -1.56 24.85
N GLY A 5 29.05 -0.31 24.59
CA GLY A 5 30.38 -0.02 24.04
C GLY A 5 30.46 0.01 22.51
N CYS A 6 29.34 0.08 21.80
CA CYS A 6 29.36 0.24 20.35
C CYS A 6 29.83 1.66 19.96
N ASN A 7 30.87 1.74 19.12
CA ASN A 7 31.51 2.98 18.67
C ASN A 7 31.46 3.17 17.13
N LEU A 8 30.61 2.42 16.44
CA LEU A 8 30.49 2.46 14.97
C LEU A 8 29.65 3.64 14.46
N PHE A 9 29.00 4.37 15.36
CA PHE A 9 28.16 5.52 15.06
C PHE A 9 28.17 6.49 16.24
N ASP A 10 28.02 7.78 15.94
CA ASP A 10 27.97 8.86 16.93
C ASP A 10 26.54 9.41 17.01
N LEU A 11 25.94 9.38 18.20
CA LEU A 11 24.56 9.84 18.42
C LEU A 11 24.42 11.35 18.21
N ASP A 12 25.43 12.14 18.56
CA ASP A 12 25.37 13.59 18.40
C ASP A 12 25.47 13.99 16.93
N GLN A 13 26.28 13.25 16.15
CA GLN A 13 26.30 13.38 14.69
C GLN A 13 24.96 12.98 14.07
N LEU A 14 24.41 11.84 14.47
CA LEU A 14 23.11 11.36 13.95
C LEU A 14 21.97 12.34 14.27
N ARG A 15 21.99 13.02 15.42
CA ARG A 15 21.01 14.06 15.77
C ARG A 15 21.10 15.33 14.92
N MET A 16 22.25 15.57 14.28
CA MET A 16 22.44 16.68 13.34
C MET A 16 22.12 16.29 11.90
N GLU A 17 22.34 15.03 11.53
CA GLU A 17 22.07 14.52 10.18
C GLU A 17 20.59 14.30 9.89
N TYR A 18 19.83 13.84 10.89
CA TYR A 18 18.40 13.56 10.76
C TYR A 18 17.57 14.68 11.39
N SER A 19 16.41 14.97 10.80
CA SER A 19 15.43 15.80 11.49
C SER A 19 14.98 15.13 12.79
N PRO A 20 14.48 15.90 13.79
CA PRO A 20 14.05 15.33 15.06
C PRO A 20 13.06 14.17 14.91
N ASP A 21 12.12 14.27 13.96
CA ASP A 21 11.10 13.26 13.72
C ASP A 21 11.67 11.99 13.07
N GLU A 22 12.57 12.14 12.09
CA GLU A 22 13.26 11.02 11.44
C GLU A 22 14.18 10.29 12.42
N TYR A 23 14.90 11.04 13.26
CA TYR A 23 15.76 10.45 14.30
C TYR A 23 14.94 9.59 15.25
N GLN A 24 13.79 10.11 15.70
CA GLN A 24 12.92 9.38 16.63
C GLN A 24 12.32 8.13 15.99
N ASN A 25 11.88 8.22 14.73
CA ASN A 25 11.28 7.08 14.05
C ASN A 25 12.29 6.01 13.63
N LEU A 26 13.36 6.42 12.95
CA LEU A 26 14.30 5.50 12.32
C LEU A 26 15.29 4.89 13.33
N LEU A 27 15.67 5.66 14.37
CA LEU A 27 16.78 5.29 15.27
C LEU A 27 16.33 5.02 16.70
N MET A 28 15.23 5.63 17.16
CA MET A 28 14.68 5.42 18.50
C MET A 28 13.42 4.54 18.50
N CYS A 29 12.96 4.10 17.32
CA CYS A 29 11.75 3.28 17.14
C CYS A 29 10.50 3.91 17.77
N GLU A 30 10.45 5.24 17.87
CA GLU A 30 9.25 5.95 18.28
C GLU A 30 8.29 6.00 17.08
N PHE A 31 7.03 5.67 17.31
CA PHE A 31 6.02 5.81 16.27
C PHE A 31 5.85 7.30 15.98
N VAL A 32 5.99 7.69 14.70
CA VAL A 32 5.67 9.05 14.26
C VAL A 32 4.21 9.33 14.60
N ASP A 33 3.97 10.50 15.18
CA ASP A 33 2.66 10.99 15.57
C ASP A 33 1.67 10.84 14.39
N ASP A 34 0.49 10.27 14.64
CA ASP A 34 -0.52 9.91 13.63
C ASP A 34 -0.99 11.10 12.78
N LEU A 35 -0.62 12.32 13.15
CA LEU A 35 -0.95 13.59 12.49
C LEU A 35 -0.34 13.77 11.09
N ALA A 36 0.66 12.97 10.71
CA ALA A 36 1.25 13.03 9.36
C ALA A 36 0.54 12.13 8.34
N TYR A 37 -0.30 11.18 8.78
CA TYR A 37 -1.00 10.27 7.87
C TYR A 37 -2.36 10.86 7.47
N VAL A 38 -2.68 10.76 6.17
CA VAL A 38 -4.01 11.14 5.67
C VAL A 38 -5.10 10.21 6.21
N PHE A 39 -4.75 8.95 6.52
CA PHE A 39 -5.65 7.95 7.09
C PHE A 39 -5.00 7.30 8.33
N PRO A 40 -5.70 7.26 9.48
CA PRO A 40 -5.23 6.53 10.65
C PRO A 40 -5.04 5.04 10.37
N LEU A 41 -4.03 4.42 10.99
CA LEU A 41 -3.76 2.99 10.83
C LEU A 41 -4.96 2.11 11.22
N SER A 42 -5.70 2.51 12.26
CA SER A 42 -6.89 1.80 12.73
C SER A 42 -8.00 1.75 11.67
N GLU A 43 -8.17 2.81 10.88
CA GLU A 43 -9.12 2.84 9.77
C GLU A 43 -8.66 1.91 8.63
N LEU A 44 -7.37 1.92 8.30
CA LEU A 44 -6.80 1.02 7.29
C LEU A 44 -6.94 -0.45 7.69
N GLN A 45 -6.70 -0.78 8.95
CA GLN A 45 -6.89 -2.13 9.48
C GLN A 45 -8.34 -2.58 9.41
N ALA A 46 -9.30 -1.67 9.66
CA ALA A 46 -10.73 -1.97 9.52
C ALA A 46 -11.17 -2.25 8.06
N CYS A 47 -10.36 -1.83 7.08
CA CYS A 47 -10.56 -2.16 5.67
C CYS A 47 -9.98 -3.53 5.25
N MET A 48 -9.15 -4.16 6.09
CA MET A 48 -8.60 -5.48 5.80
C MET A 48 -9.66 -6.57 5.97
N VAL A 49 -9.56 -7.63 5.16
CA VAL A 49 -10.46 -8.78 5.23
C VAL A 49 -9.75 -10.00 4.68
N ASP A 50 -9.95 -11.15 5.33
CA ASP A 50 -9.60 -12.44 4.73
C ASP A 50 -10.63 -12.76 3.64
N SER A 51 -10.30 -12.44 2.41
CA SER A 51 -11.22 -12.59 1.29
C SER A 51 -11.51 -14.05 0.94
N TRP A 52 -10.66 -15.00 1.34
CA TRP A 52 -10.84 -16.43 1.01
C TRP A 52 -11.86 -17.08 1.93
N GLU A 53 -11.92 -16.63 3.19
CA GLU A 53 -12.89 -17.12 4.17
C GLU A 53 -14.21 -16.31 4.14
N VAL A 54 -14.11 -14.98 4.07
CA VAL A 54 -15.26 -14.10 4.29
C VAL A 54 -16.10 -13.92 3.03
N TRP A 55 -15.51 -13.92 1.83
CA TRP A 55 -16.24 -13.65 0.60
C TRP A 55 -16.72 -14.93 -0.05
N THR A 56 -18.04 -15.17 0.01
CA THR A 56 -18.67 -16.36 -0.58
C THR A 56 -18.94 -16.22 -2.08
N ASP A 57 -18.83 -15.01 -2.63
CA ASP A 57 -19.09 -14.69 -4.04
C ASP A 57 -17.83 -14.49 -4.88
N PHE A 58 -16.65 -14.64 -4.28
CA PHE A 58 -15.36 -14.52 -4.95
C PHE A 58 -14.51 -15.78 -4.73
N HIS A 59 -14.07 -16.40 -5.82
CA HIS A 59 -13.27 -17.62 -5.81
C HIS A 59 -12.01 -17.42 -6.64
N ALA A 60 -10.90 -17.02 -6.01
CA ALA A 60 -9.67 -16.60 -6.69
C ALA A 60 -9.13 -17.57 -7.76
N LEU A 61 -9.39 -18.87 -7.59
CA LEU A 61 -8.89 -19.93 -8.49
C LEU A 61 -9.88 -20.37 -9.57
N ALA A 62 -11.11 -19.83 -9.58
CA ALA A 62 -12.09 -20.16 -10.61
C ALA A 62 -11.73 -19.47 -11.94
N LEU A 63 -12.14 -20.05 -13.07
CA LEU A 63 -11.97 -19.42 -14.39
C LEU A 63 -12.60 -18.01 -14.44
N ARG A 64 -13.64 -17.80 -13.65
CA ARG A 64 -14.30 -16.51 -13.45
C ARG A 64 -14.41 -16.26 -11.95
N PRO A 65 -13.40 -15.65 -11.33
CA PRO A 65 -13.33 -15.53 -9.88
C PRO A 65 -14.55 -14.84 -9.26
N PHE A 66 -15.14 -13.88 -9.97
CA PHE A 66 -16.35 -13.16 -9.54
C PHE A 66 -17.60 -13.52 -10.36
N GLY A 67 -17.57 -14.67 -11.04
CA GLY A 67 -18.67 -15.13 -11.89
C GLY A 67 -18.98 -14.17 -13.05
N TRP A 68 -20.25 -13.82 -13.18
CA TRP A 68 -20.77 -12.88 -14.20
C TRP A 68 -21.18 -11.53 -13.61
N ARG A 69 -20.73 -11.24 -12.39
CA ARG A 69 -21.04 -9.98 -11.71
C ARG A 69 -20.22 -8.85 -12.33
N GLU A 70 -20.78 -7.64 -12.28
CA GLU A 70 -20.11 -6.46 -12.77
C GLU A 70 -18.87 -6.12 -11.92
N VAL A 71 -17.87 -5.56 -12.58
CA VAL A 71 -16.66 -5.04 -11.95
C VAL A 71 -16.32 -3.70 -12.57
N TRP A 72 -15.69 -2.83 -11.79
CA TRP A 72 -15.18 -1.54 -12.24
C TRP A 72 -13.66 -1.63 -12.32
N ILE A 73 -13.07 -0.95 -13.30
CA ILE A 73 -11.63 -0.93 -13.50
C ILE A 73 -11.14 0.51 -13.34
N GLY A 74 -10.19 0.69 -12.43
CA GLY A 74 -9.43 1.94 -12.28
C GLY A 74 -8.04 1.75 -12.85
N TYR A 75 -7.59 2.63 -13.75
CA TYR A 75 -6.26 2.59 -14.33
C TYR A 75 -5.57 3.95 -14.17
N ASP A 76 -4.38 3.93 -13.57
CA ASP A 76 -3.51 5.08 -13.40
C ASP A 76 -2.22 4.87 -14.21
N PRO A 77 -2.08 5.52 -15.38
CA PRO A 77 -0.97 5.27 -16.30
C PRO A 77 0.35 5.87 -15.83
N ALA A 78 1.45 5.14 -16.07
CA ALA A 78 2.81 5.68 -15.95
C ALA A 78 3.22 6.53 -17.15
N LYS A 79 4.08 7.53 -16.93
CA LYS A 79 4.67 8.35 -18.00
C LYS A 79 5.91 7.73 -18.69
N GLY A 80 6.23 6.46 -18.42
CA GLY A 80 7.11 5.65 -19.25
C GLY A 80 8.62 5.95 -19.20
N THR A 81 9.13 6.63 -18.17
CA THR A 81 10.58 6.82 -17.99
C THR A 81 11.16 5.71 -17.11
N GLN A 82 12.43 5.32 -17.33
CA GLN A 82 13.12 4.28 -16.52
C GLN A 82 13.18 4.61 -15.02
N ASN A 83 13.04 5.89 -14.66
CA ASN A 83 12.97 6.41 -13.29
C ASN A 83 11.58 6.98 -12.93
N GLY A 84 10.55 6.71 -13.74
CA GLY A 84 9.20 7.24 -13.55
C GLY A 84 8.32 6.35 -12.67
N ASP A 85 7.16 6.89 -12.27
CA ASP A 85 6.17 6.18 -11.48
C ASP A 85 5.65 4.93 -12.19
N SER A 86 5.17 3.96 -11.40
CA SER A 86 4.60 2.72 -11.93
C SER A 86 3.17 2.94 -12.39
N ALA A 87 2.74 2.24 -13.45
CA ALA A 87 1.33 2.21 -13.81
C ALA A 87 0.59 1.31 -12.82
N GLY A 88 -0.60 1.73 -12.37
CA GLY A 88 -1.46 0.96 -11.48
C GLY A 88 -2.78 0.59 -12.15
N CYS A 89 -3.25 -0.63 -11.96
CA CYS A 89 -4.61 -1.03 -12.30
C CYS A 89 -5.25 -1.76 -11.13
N VAL A 90 -6.51 -1.43 -10.85
CA VAL A 90 -7.32 -2.11 -9.84
C VAL A 90 -8.64 -2.57 -10.43
N VAL A 91 -9.03 -3.79 -10.08
CA VAL A 91 -10.36 -4.32 -10.38
C VAL A 91 -11.18 -4.30 -9.10
N VAL A 92 -12.32 -3.61 -9.14
CA VAL A 92 -13.16 -3.34 -7.98
C VAL A 92 -14.53 -3.98 -8.18
N ALA A 93 -15.00 -4.72 -7.19
CA ALA A 93 -16.40 -5.11 -7.08
C ALA A 93 -17.19 -3.97 -6.42
N PRO A 94 -18.13 -3.32 -7.13
CA PRO A 94 -19.04 -2.36 -6.52
C PRO A 94 -20.00 -3.08 -5.55
N PRO A 95 -20.54 -2.36 -4.56
CA PRO A 95 -21.52 -2.93 -3.65
C PRO A 95 -22.84 -3.21 -4.38
N ALA A 96 -23.46 -4.36 -4.08
CA ALA A 96 -24.76 -4.73 -4.65
C ALA A 96 -25.93 -3.88 -4.12
N VAL A 97 -25.72 -3.13 -3.04
CA VAL A 97 -26.70 -2.26 -2.39
C VAL A 97 -26.10 -0.89 -2.10
N PRO A 98 -26.89 0.19 -2.13
CA PRO A 98 -26.44 1.51 -1.71
C PRO A 98 -25.84 1.49 -0.29
N GLY A 99 -24.71 2.16 -0.10
CA GLY A 99 -23.99 2.21 1.18
C GLY A 99 -23.18 0.95 1.52
N GLY A 100 -23.12 -0.04 0.61
CA GLY A 100 -22.26 -1.21 0.81
C GLY A 100 -20.76 -0.93 0.61
N LYS A 101 -19.94 -1.93 0.91
CA LYS A 101 -18.48 -1.84 0.79
C LYS A 101 -18.02 -2.10 -0.64
N PHE A 102 -17.07 -1.29 -1.10
CA PHE A 102 -16.27 -1.60 -2.29
C PHE A 102 -15.18 -2.60 -1.93
N ARG A 103 -14.90 -3.54 -2.84
CA ARG A 103 -13.91 -4.59 -2.63
C ARG A 103 -12.92 -4.60 -3.78
N ILE A 104 -11.62 -4.53 -3.48
CA ILE A 104 -10.57 -4.71 -4.48
C ILE A 104 -10.39 -6.21 -4.69
N LEU A 105 -10.66 -6.68 -5.90
CA LEU A 105 -10.51 -8.09 -6.27
C LEU A 105 -9.09 -8.37 -6.76
N GLU A 106 -8.54 -7.45 -7.58
CA GLU A 106 -7.21 -7.58 -8.18
C GLU A 106 -6.50 -6.23 -8.16
N ARG A 107 -5.17 -6.29 -8.04
CA ARG A 107 -4.29 -5.13 -8.18
C ARG A 107 -3.10 -5.50 -9.04
N HIS A 108 -2.78 -4.64 -9.99
CA HIS A 108 -1.63 -4.80 -10.87
C HIS A 108 -0.78 -3.53 -10.82
N GLN A 109 0.53 -3.70 -10.77
CA GLN A 109 1.48 -2.60 -10.83
C GLN A 109 2.54 -2.96 -11.85
N TRP A 110 2.78 -2.06 -12.81
CA TRP A 110 3.76 -2.27 -13.86
C TRP A 110 4.82 -1.18 -13.81
N ARG A 111 6.09 -1.59 -13.74
CA ARG A 111 7.26 -0.72 -13.71
C ARG A 111 8.06 -0.88 -15.00
N GLY A 112 8.43 0.23 -15.61
CA GLY A 112 9.31 0.24 -16.79
C GLY A 112 8.73 -0.41 -18.05
N MET A 113 7.42 -0.62 -18.15
CA MET A 113 6.80 -1.10 -19.38
C MET A 113 6.70 0.05 -20.38
N ASP A 114 7.41 -0.06 -21.50
CA ASP A 114 7.33 0.90 -22.60
C ASP A 114 5.99 0.73 -23.32
N PHE A 115 5.10 1.72 -23.13
CA PHE A 115 3.75 1.72 -23.71
C PHE A 115 3.77 1.68 -25.25
N ARG A 116 4.92 1.95 -25.89
CA ARG A 116 5.07 1.88 -27.36
C ARG A 116 5.31 0.46 -27.91
N ALA A 117 5.54 -0.53 -27.05
CA ALA A 117 5.88 -1.89 -27.47
C ALA A 117 4.70 -2.89 -27.40
N GLN A 118 3.47 -2.43 -27.15
CA GLN A 118 2.25 -3.25 -27.11
C GLN A 118 1.36 -3.05 -28.33
#